data_AF-A0A6I2ML80-F1
#
_entry.id   AF-A0A6I2ML80-F1
#
_cell.length_a   1.000
_cell.length_b   1.000
_cell.length_c   1.000
_cell.angle_alpha   90.00
_cell.angle_beta   90.00
_cell.angle_gamma   90.00
#
_symmetry.space_group_name_H-M   'P 1'
#
loop_
_entity.id
_entity.type
_entity.pdbx_description
1 polymer ?
#
loop_
_entity_poly.entity_id
_entity_poly.type
_entity_poly.pdbx_seq_one_letter_code
_entity_poly.pdbx_strand_id
1 'polypeptide(L)'
;MNQKTNHKTKIGIPALTPLIGIGVFVICYVLATLNYPGGNWSSPDHESFSIWHNYLCDLLDSQAINGEENSARPYAISALLALCLGLFTLWIRLPALFIRKSPNLRVMKVSGLLALATIFFLALGSHDTIVRIAGFFGVIAFTSTLIELFKAGYGKIFFLGLICLFVFLTNYYIYESGRYISWLPVIQKITFVLYIIWFIGLDLILYRTPKCMAKNNRSY
;
A
#
# COMPACT_ATOMS: atom_id res chain seq x y z
N MET A 1 -8.84 19.61 46.10
CA MET A 1 -9.73 20.07 45.01
C MET A 1 -9.14 19.58 43.69
N ASN A 2 -9.68 18.48 43.15
CA ASN A 2 -9.14 17.76 41.99
C ASN A 2 -9.39 18.53 40.69
N GLN A 3 -8.35 19.13 40.10
CA GLN A 3 -8.40 19.53 38.69
C GLN A 3 -7.95 18.34 37.83
N LYS A 4 -8.92 17.54 37.37
CA LYS A 4 -8.77 16.70 36.18
C LYS A 4 -8.53 17.63 34.99
N THR A 5 -7.28 17.90 34.66
CA THR A 5 -6.91 18.56 33.42
C THR A 5 -7.24 17.61 32.26
N ASN A 6 -8.41 17.83 31.68
CA ASN A 6 -8.90 17.15 30.50
C ASN A 6 -8.05 17.61 29.31
N HIS A 7 -6.88 16.98 29.13
CA HIS A 7 -6.02 17.23 27.99
C HIS A 7 -6.68 16.59 26.76
N LYS A 8 -7.69 17.27 26.20
CA LYS A 8 -8.11 17.05 24.82
C LYS A 8 -6.91 17.37 23.95
N THR A 9 -6.09 16.36 23.68
CA THR A 9 -5.07 16.40 22.64
C THR A 9 -5.79 16.83 21.37
N LYS A 10 -5.42 17.99 20.80
CA LYS A 10 -5.83 18.35 19.44
C LYS A 10 -5.32 17.22 18.53
N ILE A 11 -6.21 16.29 18.22
CA ILE A 11 -6.00 15.20 17.28
C ILE A 11 -5.81 15.88 15.94
N GLY A 12 -4.55 15.97 15.51
CA GLY A 12 -4.24 16.55 14.22
C GLY A 12 -4.83 15.66 13.13
N ILE A 13 -5.64 16.26 12.28
CA ILE A 13 -6.14 15.76 10.98
C ILE A 13 -5.16 14.84 10.21
N PRO A 14 -3.81 14.99 10.22
CA PRO A 14 -2.89 14.06 9.53
C PRO A 14 -2.85 12.61 10.07
N ALA A 15 -3.58 12.29 11.14
CA ALA A 15 -3.52 10.96 11.75
C ALA A 15 -4.38 9.90 11.05
N LEU A 16 -5.41 10.31 10.31
CA LEU A 16 -6.36 9.43 9.62
C LEU A 16 -6.20 9.47 8.10
N THR A 17 -5.25 10.25 7.58
CA THR A 17 -5.03 10.42 6.14
C THR A 17 -4.77 9.10 5.41
N PRO A 18 -4.00 8.12 5.94
CA PRO A 18 -3.86 6.82 5.30
C PRO A 18 -5.20 6.08 5.17
N LEU A 19 -6.01 6.06 6.24
CA LEU A 19 -7.33 5.41 6.23
C LEU A 19 -8.29 6.06 5.23
N ILE A 20 -8.30 7.40 5.15
CA ILE A 20 -9.12 8.12 4.17
C ILE A 20 -8.65 7.78 2.75
N GLY A 21 -7.34 7.81 2.49
CA GLY A 21 -6.77 7.46 1.18
C GLY A 21 -7.12 6.03 0.76
N ILE A 22 -7.03 5.07 1.69
CA ILE A 22 -7.45 3.68 1.45
C ILE A 22 -8.95 3.58 1.20
N GLY A 23 -9.79 4.30 1.95
CA GLY A 23 -11.24 4.31 1.75
C GLY A 23 -11.63 4.86 0.36
N VAL A 24 -11.04 5.98 -0.03
CA VAL A 24 -11.23 6.57 -1.37
C VAL A 24 -10.70 5.62 -2.46
N PHE A 25 -9.55 4.99 -2.24
CA PHE A 25 -9.02 3.96 -3.15
C PHE A 25 -10.04 2.84 -3.38
N VAL A 26 -10.66 2.29 -2.34
CA VAL A 26 -11.65 1.21 -2.47
C VAL A 26 -12.86 1.67 -3.29
N ILE A 27 -13.39 2.87 -3.01
CA ILE A 27 -14.54 3.42 -3.74
C ILE A 27 -14.19 3.61 -5.21
N CYS A 28 -13.08 4.28 -5.52
CA CYS A 28 -12.65 4.51 -6.89
C CYS A 28 -12.31 3.20 -7.62
N TYR A 29 -11.76 2.21 -6.92
CA TYR A 29 -11.48 0.90 -7.50
C TYR A 29 -12.78 0.15 -7.86
N VAL A 30 -13.80 0.16 -7.00
CA VAL A 30 -15.10 -0.43 -7.34
C VAL A 30 -15.70 0.27 -8.56
N LEU A 31 -15.67 1.60 -8.59
CA LEU A 31 -16.13 2.36 -9.76
C LEU A 31 -15.35 1.99 -11.03
N ALA A 32 -14.03 1.81 -10.95
CA ALA A 32 -13.22 1.34 -12.07
C ALA A 32 -13.70 -0.03 -12.56
N THR A 33 -13.89 -1.01 -11.67
CA THR A 33 -14.36 -2.35 -12.08
C THR A 33 -15.75 -2.35 -12.72
N LEU A 34 -16.64 -1.47 -12.27
CA LEU A 34 -18.00 -1.33 -12.82
C LEU A 34 -18.02 -0.66 -14.19
N ASN A 35 -17.00 0.13 -14.51
CA ASN A 35 -16.87 0.85 -15.78
C ASN A 35 -15.83 0.20 -16.70
N TYR A 36 -15.32 -1.00 -16.40
CA TYR A 36 -14.35 -1.66 -17.27
C TYR A 36 -15.09 -2.28 -18.47
N PRO A 37 -14.73 -1.94 -19.72
CA PRO A 37 -15.49 -2.30 -20.91
C PRO A 37 -15.42 -3.79 -21.24
N GLY A 38 -14.38 -4.50 -20.77
CA GLY A 38 -14.31 -5.95 -20.88
C GLY A 38 -12.96 -6.49 -21.36
N GLY A 39 -12.96 -7.79 -21.61
CA GLY A 39 -11.81 -8.61 -21.91
C GLY A 39 -11.07 -9.08 -20.67
N ASN A 40 -10.63 -10.33 -20.73
CA ASN A 40 -9.63 -10.86 -19.82
C ASN A 40 -8.66 -11.75 -20.59
N TRP A 41 -7.51 -12.04 -19.99
CA TRP A 41 -6.44 -12.80 -20.65
C TRP A 41 -6.83 -14.23 -21.08
N SER A 42 -7.95 -14.77 -20.57
CA SER A 42 -8.50 -16.07 -20.96
C SER A 42 -9.66 -15.97 -21.95
N SER A 43 -10.32 -14.82 -22.04
CA SER A 43 -11.48 -14.58 -22.90
C SER A 43 -11.57 -13.08 -23.22
N PRO A 44 -10.98 -12.64 -24.35
CA PRO A 44 -11.00 -11.24 -24.77
C PRO A 44 -12.40 -10.67 -25.01
N ASP A 45 -13.39 -11.50 -25.37
CA ASP A 45 -14.77 -11.05 -25.63
C ASP A 45 -15.64 -10.92 -24.36
N HIS A 46 -15.06 -11.10 -23.17
CA HIS A 46 -15.82 -11.05 -21.92
C HIS A 46 -16.30 -9.63 -21.60
N GLU A 47 -17.60 -9.36 -21.52
CA GLU A 47 -18.19 -8.00 -21.49
C GLU A 47 -17.96 -7.17 -20.20
N SER A 48 -17.07 -7.60 -19.28
CA SER A 48 -16.85 -6.89 -18.00
C SER A 48 -15.57 -7.31 -17.28
N PHE A 49 -15.22 -6.62 -16.19
CA PHE A 49 -14.11 -6.97 -15.32
C PHE A 49 -14.34 -8.31 -14.60
N SER A 50 -13.42 -9.25 -14.80
CA SER A 50 -13.38 -10.54 -14.11
C SER A 50 -12.45 -10.48 -12.90
N ILE A 51 -13.01 -10.64 -11.70
CA ILE A 51 -12.24 -10.70 -10.44
C ILE A 51 -11.19 -11.83 -10.47
N TRP A 52 -11.48 -12.92 -11.20
CA TRP A 52 -10.61 -14.09 -11.25
C TRP A 52 -9.51 -13.99 -12.28
N HIS A 53 -9.76 -13.31 -13.40
CA HIS A 53 -8.91 -13.37 -14.59
C HIS A 53 -8.23 -12.05 -14.94
N ASN A 54 -8.76 -10.90 -14.49
CA ASN A 54 -8.13 -9.61 -14.71
C ASN A 54 -7.20 -9.22 -13.58
N TYR A 55 -6.08 -8.60 -13.90
CA TYR A 55 -5.21 -7.97 -12.93
C TYR A 55 -5.78 -6.63 -12.49
N LEU A 56 -5.37 -6.16 -11.30
CA LEU A 56 -5.71 -4.81 -10.85
C LEU A 56 -5.16 -3.72 -11.79
N CYS A 57 -4.01 -4.00 -12.40
CA CYS A 57 -3.34 -3.09 -13.32
C CYS A 57 -4.03 -2.97 -14.68
N ASP A 58 -4.80 -3.97 -15.13
CA ASP A 58 -5.56 -3.90 -16.39
C ASP A 58 -6.51 -2.69 -16.42
N LEU A 59 -6.94 -2.21 -15.24
CA LEU A 59 -7.78 -1.02 -15.11
C LEU A 59 -7.03 0.29 -15.38
N LEU A 60 -5.70 0.30 -15.39
CA LEU A 60 -4.86 1.50 -15.61
C LEU A 60 -4.44 1.66 -17.07
N ASP A 61 -4.56 0.61 -17.88
CA ASP A 61 -4.19 0.62 -19.29
C ASP A 61 -5.08 1.53 -20.12
N SER A 62 -4.53 2.13 -21.17
CA SER A 62 -5.30 3.02 -22.07
C SER A 62 -6.38 2.28 -22.85
N GLN A 63 -6.14 1.01 -23.15
CA GLN A 63 -7.09 0.12 -23.80
C GLN A 63 -7.35 -1.07 -22.89
N ALA A 64 -8.60 -1.53 -22.87
CA ALA A 64 -8.94 -2.77 -22.20
C ALA A 64 -8.51 -3.97 -23.05
N ILE A 65 -8.58 -5.19 -22.49
CA ILE A 65 -8.06 -6.40 -23.15
C ILE A 65 -8.88 -6.75 -24.41
N ASN A 66 -10.15 -6.35 -24.45
CA ASN A 66 -11.01 -6.48 -25.64
C ASN A 66 -10.65 -5.49 -26.77
N GLY A 67 -9.70 -4.58 -26.55
CA GLY A 67 -9.25 -3.57 -27.52
C GLY A 67 -10.02 -2.25 -27.48
N GLU A 68 -11.06 -2.13 -26.65
CA GLU A 68 -11.81 -0.89 -26.49
C GLU A 68 -11.05 0.14 -25.65
N GLU A 69 -11.39 1.42 -25.79
CA GLU A 69 -10.87 2.47 -24.92
C GLU A 69 -11.29 2.20 -23.47
N ASN A 70 -10.33 2.24 -22.56
CA ASN A 70 -10.58 1.86 -21.17
C ASN A 70 -11.28 2.99 -20.38
N SER A 71 -12.60 2.97 -20.37
CA SER A 71 -13.42 3.92 -19.60
C SER A 71 -13.27 3.78 -18.07
N ALA A 72 -12.68 2.69 -17.56
CA ALA A 72 -12.33 2.53 -16.15
C ALA A 72 -11.10 3.34 -15.72
N ARG A 73 -10.23 3.70 -16.68
CA ARG A 73 -8.90 4.26 -16.41
C ARG A 73 -8.90 5.52 -15.53
N PRO A 74 -9.79 6.53 -15.71
CA PRO A 74 -9.80 7.70 -14.84
C PRO A 74 -10.09 7.36 -13.37
N TYR A 75 -10.97 6.38 -13.12
CA TYR A 75 -11.29 5.90 -11.78
C TYR A 75 -10.11 5.15 -11.17
N ALA A 76 -9.43 4.31 -11.96
CA ALA A 76 -8.25 3.57 -11.52
C ALA A 76 -7.07 4.49 -11.17
N ILE A 77 -6.83 5.52 -11.99
CA ILE A 77 -5.84 6.57 -11.69
C ILE A 77 -6.19 7.28 -10.38
N SER A 78 -7.46 7.67 -10.22
CA SER A 78 -7.94 8.32 -8.98
C SER A 78 -7.74 7.43 -7.75
N ALA A 79 -8.00 6.12 -7.88
CA ALA A 79 -7.75 5.14 -6.83
C ALA A 79 -6.25 5.09 -6.47
N LEU A 80 -5.38 4.92 -7.47
CA LEU A 80 -3.93 4.87 -7.28
C LEU A 80 -3.40 6.15 -6.61
N LEU A 81 -3.85 7.32 -7.07
CA LEU A 81 -3.49 8.61 -6.49
C LEU A 81 -3.90 8.71 -5.01
N ALA A 82 -5.15 8.36 -4.69
CA ALA A 82 -5.66 8.41 -3.33
C ALA A 82 -4.86 7.48 -2.39
N LEU A 83 -4.56 6.28 -2.85
CA LEU A 83 -3.74 5.32 -2.10
C LEU A 83 -2.32 5.84 -1.89
N CYS A 84 -1.67 6.33 -2.95
CA CYS A 84 -0.31 6.85 -2.87
C CYS A 84 -0.23 8.02 -1.89
N LEU A 85 -1.15 8.99 -1.98
CA LEU A 85 -1.18 10.14 -1.08
C LEU A 85 -1.43 9.72 0.38
N GLY A 86 -2.35 8.77 0.60
CA GLY A 86 -2.59 8.20 1.93
C GLY A 86 -1.33 7.58 2.52
N LEU A 87 -0.71 6.64 1.79
CA LEU A 87 0.49 5.93 2.23
C LEU A 87 1.73 6.83 2.33
N PHE A 88 1.81 7.90 1.53
CA PHE A 88 2.89 8.88 1.60
C PHE A 88 2.97 9.50 3.00
N THR A 89 1.82 9.87 3.56
CA THR A 89 1.76 10.39 4.94
C THR A 89 2.14 9.35 5.99
N LEU A 90 1.77 8.08 5.78
CA LEU A 90 2.15 6.98 6.64
C LEU A 90 3.68 6.82 6.67
N TRP A 91 4.34 6.74 5.51
CA TRP A 91 5.80 6.58 5.44
C TRP A 91 6.57 7.73 6.07
N ILE A 92 6.09 8.97 5.97
CA ILE A 92 6.70 10.12 6.65
C ILE A 92 6.65 9.97 8.17
N ARG A 93 5.54 9.45 8.70
CA ARG A 93 5.28 9.38 10.14
C ARG A 93 5.72 8.07 10.79
N LEU A 94 5.86 7.00 10.02
CA LEU A 94 6.21 5.66 10.50
C LEU A 94 7.49 5.62 11.36
N PRO A 95 8.57 6.37 11.04
CA PRO A 95 9.75 6.46 11.92
C PRO A 95 9.47 6.95 13.35
N ALA A 96 8.37 7.67 13.57
CA ALA A 96 7.97 8.15 14.89
C ALA A 96 7.40 7.04 15.79
N LEU A 97 7.04 5.88 15.21
CA LEU A 97 6.60 4.70 15.96
C LEU A 97 7.73 4.12 16.82
N PHE A 98 8.98 4.34 16.42
CA PHE A 98 10.16 3.73 17.03
C PHE A 98 10.91 4.73 17.92
N ILE A 99 11.06 4.37 19.20
CA ILE A 99 11.73 5.18 20.22
C ILE A 99 13.24 5.25 19.93
N ARG A 100 13.87 4.10 19.73
CA ARG A 100 15.31 4.00 19.45
C ARG A 100 15.58 4.51 18.04
N LYS A 101 16.38 5.57 17.94
CA LYS A 101 16.82 6.09 16.63
C LYS A 101 17.86 5.15 16.03
N SER A 102 17.69 4.88 14.73
CA SER A 102 18.48 3.95 13.95
C SER A 102 18.60 4.51 12.53
N PRO A 103 19.76 4.39 11.85
CA PRO A 103 19.89 4.79 10.45
C PRO A 103 18.90 4.04 9.55
N ASN A 104 18.50 2.82 9.94
CA ASN A 104 17.50 2.02 9.25
C ASN A 104 16.12 2.73 9.16
N LEU A 105 15.78 3.62 10.11
CA LEU A 105 14.55 4.41 10.04
C LEU A 105 14.56 5.41 8.88
N ARG A 106 15.74 5.95 8.53
CA ARG A 106 15.91 6.81 7.36
C ARG A 106 15.80 6.00 6.08
N VAL A 107 16.45 4.83 6.03
CA VAL A 107 16.35 3.89 4.90
C VAL A 107 14.88 3.54 4.65
N MET A 108 14.19 3.02 5.68
CA MET A 108 12.76 2.70 5.67
C MET A 108 11.90 3.80 5.05
N LYS A 109 12.05 5.04 5.54
CA LYS A 109 11.28 6.18 5.05
C LYS A 109 11.62 6.52 3.61
N VAL A 110 12.90 6.67 3.28
CA VAL A 110 13.33 7.11 1.94
C VAL A 110 12.95 6.08 0.89
N SER A 111 13.22 4.79 1.13
CA SER A 111 12.84 3.74 0.18
C SER A 111 11.32 3.61 0.05
N GLY A 112 10.56 3.76 1.12
CA GLY A 112 9.09 3.77 1.05
C GLY A 112 8.53 4.92 0.21
N LEU A 113 9.10 6.12 0.37
CA LEU A 113 8.73 7.29 -0.45
C LEU A 113 9.16 7.14 -1.90
N LEU A 114 10.33 6.57 -2.17
CA LEU A 114 10.78 6.29 -3.54
C LEU A 114 9.87 5.25 -4.21
N ALA A 115 9.48 4.18 -3.51
CA ALA A 115 8.54 3.19 -4.03
C ALA A 115 7.21 3.83 -4.44
N LEU A 116 6.66 4.72 -3.60
CA LEU A 116 5.43 5.45 -3.93
C LEU A 116 5.62 6.47 -5.05
N ALA A 117 6.74 7.18 -5.09
CA ALA A 117 7.05 8.11 -6.16
C ALA A 117 7.16 7.36 -7.50
N THR A 118 7.75 6.17 -7.53
CA THR A 118 7.81 5.34 -8.73
C THR A 118 6.44 4.81 -9.13
N ILE A 119 5.67 4.22 -8.21
CA ILE A 119 4.37 3.61 -8.54
C ILE A 119 3.33 4.66 -8.99
N PHE A 120 3.50 5.93 -8.61
CA PHE A 120 2.69 7.02 -9.13
C PHE A 120 2.69 7.10 -10.66
N PHE A 121 3.83 6.76 -11.29
CA PHE A 121 3.96 6.77 -12.74
C PHE A 121 3.37 5.52 -13.43
N LEU A 122 2.81 4.57 -12.68
CA LEU A 122 2.29 3.31 -13.23
C LEU A 122 1.25 3.53 -14.33
N ALA A 123 0.45 4.59 -14.23
CA ALA A 123 -0.57 4.96 -15.22
C ALA A 123 -0.03 5.64 -16.50
N LEU A 124 1.25 6.02 -16.53
CA LEU A 124 1.87 6.81 -17.61
C LEU A 124 2.64 5.98 -18.64
N GLY A 125 2.78 4.66 -18.45
CA GLY A 125 3.40 3.73 -19.40
C GLY A 125 4.65 3.01 -18.84
N SER A 126 5.15 1.99 -19.55
CA SER A 126 6.23 1.11 -19.09
C SER A 126 5.91 0.36 -17.79
N HIS A 127 4.72 -0.25 -17.74
CA HIS A 127 4.15 -0.94 -16.58
C HIS A 127 5.17 -1.82 -15.83
N ASP A 128 5.76 -2.79 -16.51
CA ASP A 128 6.64 -3.79 -15.89
C ASP A 128 7.89 -3.18 -15.26
N THR A 129 8.50 -2.21 -15.94
CA THR A 129 9.69 -1.51 -15.44
C THR A 129 9.35 -0.73 -14.17
N ILE A 130 8.21 -0.03 -14.16
CA ILE A 130 7.76 0.74 -13.00
C ILE A 130 7.48 -0.19 -11.82
N VAL A 131 6.76 -1.29 -12.04
CA VAL A 131 6.46 -2.28 -10.98
C VAL A 131 7.74 -2.86 -10.40
N ARG A 132 8.74 -3.19 -11.25
CA ARG A 132 10.04 -3.71 -10.80
C ARG A 132 10.82 -2.71 -9.95
N ILE A 133 10.94 -1.46 -10.39
CA ILE A 133 11.65 -0.41 -9.65
C ILE A 133 10.93 -0.08 -8.34
N ALA A 134 9.61 0.07 -8.37
CA ALA A 134 8.80 0.30 -7.18
C ALA A 134 8.90 -0.88 -6.21
N GLY A 135 8.88 -2.11 -6.73
CA GLY A 135 9.04 -3.34 -5.97
C GLY A 135 10.40 -3.43 -5.27
N PHE A 136 11.49 -3.06 -5.96
CA PHE A 136 12.83 -3.02 -5.38
C PHE A 136 12.90 -2.09 -4.15
N PHE A 137 12.46 -0.83 -4.30
CA PHE A 137 12.41 0.10 -3.18
C PHE A 137 11.42 -0.34 -2.10
N GLY A 138 10.29 -0.94 -2.50
CA GLY A 138 9.28 -1.51 -1.62
C GLY A 138 9.85 -2.60 -0.72
N VAL A 139 10.62 -3.56 -1.26
CA VAL A 139 11.25 -4.64 -0.49
C VAL A 139 12.24 -4.08 0.53
N ILE A 140 13.04 -3.07 0.16
CA ILE A 140 13.95 -2.40 1.10
C ILE A 140 13.14 -1.75 2.24
N ALA A 141 12.11 -0.96 1.90
CA ALA A 141 11.27 -0.28 2.88
C ALA A 141 10.58 -1.28 3.83
N PHE A 142 10.06 -2.36 3.26
CA PHE A 142 9.33 -3.40 3.96
C PHE A 142 10.25 -4.17 4.93
N THR A 143 11.41 -4.62 4.44
CA THR A 143 12.40 -5.33 5.27
C THR A 143 12.92 -4.44 6.40
N SER A 144 13.23 -3.18 6.10
CA SER A 144 13.62 -2.20 7.12
C SER A 144 12.52 -2.02 8.18
N THR A 145 11.24 -1.99 7.79
CA THR A 145 10.11 -1.90 8.72
C THR A 145 10.00 -3.15 9.59
N LEU A 146 10.12 -4.35 9.01
CA LEU A 146 10.08 -5.61 9.77
C LEU A 146 11.18 -5.68 10.84
N ILE A 147 12.41 -5.26 10.50
CA ILE A 147 13.53 -5.23 11.44
C ILE A 147 13.21 -4.34 12.65
N GLU A 148 12.64 -3.15 12.43
CA GLU A 148 12.30 -2.23 13.52
C GLU A 148 11.07 -2.70 14.32
N LEU A 149 10.08 -3.32 13.66
CA LEU A 149 8.93 -3.94 14.34
C LEU A 149 9.37 -5.08 15.27
N PHE A 150 10.31 -5.91 14.82
CA PHE A 150 10.89 -6.98 15.63
C PHE A 150 11.63 -6.43 16.86
N LYS A 151 12.53 -5.45 16.63
CA LYS A 151 13.28 -4.79 17.72
C LYS A 151 12.38 -4.11 18.74
N ALA A 152 11.24 -3.55 18.31
CA ALA A 152 10.30 -2.86 19.16
C ALA A 152 9.24 -3.78 19.79
N GLY A 153 9.28 -5.09 19.54
CA GLY A 153 8.37 -6.06 20.16
C GLY A 153 6.94 -6.07 19.61
N TYR A 154 6.70 -5.50 18.43
CA TYR A 154 5.38 -5.47 17.79
C TYR A 154 5.05 -6.80 17.07
N GLY A 155 4.99 -7.90 17.84
CA GLY A 155 4.94 -9.27 17.29
C GLY A 155 3.78 -9.56 16.34
N LYS A 156 2.55 -9.10 16.62
CA LYS A 156 1.37 -9.37 15.78
C LYS A 156 1.49 -8.76 14.38
N ILE A 157 1.83 -7.47 14.30
CA ILE A 157 1.97 -6.76 13.02
C ILE A 157 3.25 -7.16 12.29
N PHE A 158 4.30 -7.55 13.02
CA PHE A 158 5.49 -8.19 12.45
C PHE A 158 5.15 -9.51 11.76
N PHE A 159 4.41 -10.39 12.42
CA PHE A 159 4.01 -11.68 11.85
C PHE A 159 3.11 -11.52 10.62
N LEU A 160 2.12 -10.61 10.69
CA LEU A 160 1.33 -10.26 9.50
C LEU A 160 2.23 -9.73 8.37
N GLY A 161 3.25 -8.95 8.70
CA GLY A 161 4.23 -8.48 7.73
C GLY A 161 5.04 -9.62 7.09
N LEU A 162 5.44 -10.64 7.86
CA LEU A 162 6.09 -11.84 7.31
C LEU A 162 5.18 -12.58 6.32
N ILE A 163 3.88 -12.69 6.63
CA ILE A 163 2.88 -13.26 5.70
C ILE A 163 2.83 -12.42 4.42
N CYS A 164 2.76 -11.08 4.53
CA CYS A 164 2.73 -10.18 3.37
C CYS A 164 3.98 -10.37 2.48
N LEU A 165 5.17 -10.45 3.09
CA LEU A 165 6.41 -10.68 2.36
C LEU A 165 6.41 -12.03 1.66
N PHE A 166 5.97 -13.10 2.33
CA PHE A 166 5.88 -14.42 1.74
C PHE A 166 4.99 -14.43 0.50
N VAL A 167 3.76 -13.92 0.61
CA VAL A 167 2.81 -13.91 -0.53
C VAL A 167 3.31 -12.98 -1.64
N PHE A 168 3.96 -11.84 -1.31
CA PHE A 168 4.62 -11.00 -2.31
C PHE A 168 5.71 -11.75 -3.10
N LEU A 169 6.59 -12.47 -2.40
CA LEU A 169 7.63 -13.27 -3.05
C LEU A 169 7.03 -14.40 -3.90
N THR A 170 5.90 -14.99 -3.48
CA THR A 170 5.15 -15.95 -4.30
C THR A 170 4.62 -15.31 -5.58
N ASN A 171 4.06 -14.09 -5.53
CA ASN A 171 3.62 -13.38 -6.75
C ASN A 171 4.80 -13.13 -7.68
N TYR A 172 5.91 -12.62 -7.15
CA TYR A 172 7.11 -12.34 -7.94
C TYR A 172 7.66 -13.61 -8.61
N TYR A 173 7.72 -14.72 -7.86
CA TYR A 173 8.13 -16.01 -8.40
C TYR A 173 7.22 -16.51 -9.53
N ILE A 174 5.90 -16.45 -9.34
CA ILE A 174 4.92 -16.86 -10.36
C ILE A 174 5.06 -16.00 -11.62
N TYR A 175 5.21 -14.68 -11.44
CA TYR A 175 5.38 -13.73 -12.54
C TYR A 175 6.63 -14.03 -13.38
N GLU A 176 7.79 -14.16 -12.73
CA GLU A 176 9.06 -14.36 -13.44
C GLU A 176 9.21 -15.79 -13.99
N SER A 177 8.64 -16.80 -13.32
CA SER A 177 8.71 -18.19 -13.80
C SER A 177 7.66 -18.55 -14.84
N GLY A 178 6.59 -17.75 -14.96
CA GLY A 178 5.41 -18.05 -15.78
C GLY A 178 4.58 -19.25 -15.32
N ARG A 179 4.99 -19.95 -14.24
CA ARG A 179 4.27 -21.12 -13.73
C ARG A 179 3.08 -20.67 -12.89
N TYR A 180 1.91 -21.26 -13.12
CA TYR A 180 0.65 -20.91 -12.44
C TYR A 180 0.17 -19.47 -12.70
N ILE A 181 0.54 -18.89 -13.85
CA ILE A 181 0.18 -17.51 -14.21
C ILE A 181 -1.34 -17.27 -14.20
N SER A 182 -2.15 -18.29 -14.48
CA SER A 182 -3.62 -18.22 -14.43
C SER A 182 -4.17 -17.90 -13.03
N TRP A 183 -3.42 -18.23 -11.97
CA TRP A 183 -3.80 -17.92 -10.58
C TRP A 183 -3.28 -16.56 -10.11
N LEU A 184 -2.31 -15.97 -10.83
CA LEU A 184 -1.66 -14.74 -10.43
C LEU A 184 -2.65 -13.57 -10.20
N PRO A 185 -3.69 -13.35 -11.03
CA PRO A 185 -4.63 -12.26 -10.78
C PRO A 185 -5.33 -12.36 -9.41
N VAL A 186 -5.63 -13.57 -8.94
CA VAL A 186 -6.26 -13.82 -7.64
C VAL A 186 -5.25 -13.60 -6.51
N ILE A 187 -4.07 -14.20 -6.64
CA ILE A 187 -3.00 -14.10 -5.63
C ILE A 187 -2.56 -12.64 -5.46
N GLN A 188 -2.52 -11.86 -6.55
CA GLN A 188 -2.24 -10.43 -6.53
C GLN A 188 -3.24 -9.66 -5.68
N LYS A 189 -4.55 -9.93 -5.84
CA LYS A 189 -5.60 -9.28 -5.04
C LYS A 189 -5.52 -9.66 -3.57
N ILE A 190 -5.27 -10.94 -3.26
CA ILE A 190 -5.06 -11.40 -1.89
C ILE A 190 -3.86 -10.68 -1.25
N THR A 191 -2.77 -10.56 -2.00
CA THR A 191 -1.56 -9.85 -1.56
C THR A 191 -1.88 -8.39 -1.28
N PHE A 192 -2.55 -7.74 -2.22
CA PHE A 192 -2.94 -6.35 -2.08
C PHE A 192 -3.81 -6.12 -0.83
N VAL A 193 -4.82 -6.96 -0.58
CA VAL A 193 -5.66 -6.89 0.62
C VAL A 193 -4.83 -7.09 1.90
N LEU A 194 -3.92 -8.06 1.94
CA LEU A 194 -3.04 -8.28 3.09
C LEU A 194 -2.17 -7.06 3.39
N TYR A 195 -1.58 -6.44 2.36
CA TYR A 195 -0.81 -5.21 2.50
C TYR A 195 -1.67 -4.05 3.02
N ILE A 196 -2.90 -3.89 2.52
CA ILE A 196 -3.82 -2.86 3.02
C ILE A 196 -4.13 -3.08 4.50
N ILE A 197 -4.44 -4.31 4.92
CA ILE A 197 -4.68 -4.63 6.34
C ILE A 197 -3.44 -4.32 7.18
N TRP A 198 -2.26 -4.63 6.67
CA TRP A 198 -1.00 -4.34 7.35
C TRP A 198 -0.75 -2.83 7.48
N PHE A 199 -0.96 -2.03 6.43
CA PHE A 199 -0.83 -0.57 6.49
C PHE A 199 -1.85 0.06 7.44
N ILE A 200 -3.10 -0.41 7.43
CA ILE A 200 -4.14 -0.01 8.40
C ILE A 200 -3.66 -0.31 9.82
N GLY A 201 -3.12 -1.52 10.06
CA GLY A 201 -2.58 -1.91 11.35
C GLY A 201 -1.45 -0.99 11.83
N LEU A 202 -0.51 -0.65 10.95
CA LEU A 202 0.56 0.29 11.25
C LEU A 202 0.04 1.69 11.59
N ASP A 203 -0.91 2.22 10.82
CA ASP A 203 -1.49 3.55 11.06
C ASP A 203 -2.26 3.59 12.38
N LEU A 204 -3.03 2.54 12.70
CA LEU A 204 -3.75 2.42 13.96
C LEU A 204 -2.82 2.33 15.18
N ILE A 205 -1.71 1.60 15.07
CA ILE A 205 -0.70 1.54 16.14
C ILE A 205 -0.07 2.93 16.31
N LEU A 206 0.33 3.57 15.21
CA LEU A 206 0.90 4.90 15.20
C LEU A 206 -0.06 5.96 15.79
N TYR A 207 -1.36 5.83 15.54
CA TYR A 207 -2.41 6.67 16.14
C TYR A 207 -2.54 6.48 17.65
N ARG A 208 -2.43 5.24 18.13
CA ARG A 208 -2.56 4.89 19.55
C ARG A 208 -1.36 5.25 20.39
N THR A 209 -0.17 5.39 19.79
CA THR A 209 1.06 5.77 20.51
C THR A 209 0.98 7.24 20.97
N PRO A 210 0.82 7.54 22.28
CA PRO A 210 0.71 8.91 22.75
C PRO A 210 2.02 9.67 22.52
N LYS A 211 1.94 10.91 22.03
CA LYS A 211 3.08 11.84 21.90
C LYS A 211 3.79 12.17 23.23
N CYS A 212 3.39 11.56 24.35
CA CYS A 212 3.91 11.83 25.68
C CYS A 212 5.39 11.44 25.87
N MET A 213 5.95 10.59 25.00
CA MET A 213 7.40 10.29 25.00
C MET A 213 8.24 11.34 24.26
N ALA A 214 7.64 12.26 23.49
CA ALA A 214 8.39 13.28 22.74
C ALA A 214 8.75 14.52 23.58
N LYS A 215 8.09 14.72 24.74
CA LYS A 215 8.33 15.90 25.60
C LYS A 215 9.41 15.63 26.67
N ASN A 216 9.66 14.37 27.05
CA ASN A 216 10.62 14.04 28.11
C ASN A 216 12.09 14.01 27.65
N ASN A 217 12.36 14.22 26.36
CA ASN A 217 13.70 14.16 25.75
C ASN A 217 14.27 15.54 25.35
N ARG A 218 13.75 16.64 25.91
CA ARG A 218 14.43 17.97 25.86
C ARG A 218 15.07 18.33 27.20
N SER A 219 15.28 17.36 28.07
CA SER A 219 15.77 17.57 29.42
C SER A 219 16.84 16.55 29.79
N TYR A 220 17.81 16.31 28.90
CA TYR A 220 19.11 15.74 29.22
C TYR A 220 20.14 16.26 28.23
#